data_AF-A0A950Y596-F1
#
_entry.id   AF-A0A950Y596-F1
#
_cell.length_a   1.000
_cell.length_b   1.000
_cell.length_c   1.000
_cell.angle_alpha   90.00
_cell.angle_beta   90.00
_cell.angle_gamma   90.00
#
_symmetry.space_group_name_H-M   'P 1'
#
loop_
_entity.id
_entity.type
_entity.pdbx_description
1 polymer ?
#
loop_
_entity_poly.entity_id
_entity_poly.type
_entity_poly.pdbx_seq_one_letter_code
_entity_poly.pdbx_strand_id
1 'polypeptide(L)'
;MGETGINAALCGTWGCPVVLVTGDVATCREAQALLGDGLTTVAVKKGLGRFSARQFPAAKARALIEEGARAALSDLSAVEPYDPGSPCEILVDYTRSDHVERYRHRPAVEIKSARQIASRADHWWTAWRQFYF
;
A
#
# COMPACT_ATOMS: atom_id res chain seq x y z
N MET A 1 5.17 6.09 -1.06
CA MET A 1 4.45 4.83 -0.82
C MET A 1 2.96 5.11 -1.00
N GLY A 2 2.25 4.33 -1.81
CA GLY A 2 0.80 4.38 -1.92
C GLY A 2 0.08 3.44 -0.93
N GLU A 3 -1.23 3.29 -1.11
CA GLU A 3 -2.08 2.40 -0.30
C GLU A 3 -1.63 0.93 -0.34
N THR A 4 -1.07 0.46 -1.46
CA THR A 4 -0.51 -0.89 -1.58
C THR A 4 0.56 -1.14 -0.51
N GLY A 5 1.50 -0.21 -0.33
CA GLY A 5 2.56 -0.37 0.67
C GLY A 5 2.07 -0.22 2.10
N ILE A 6 1.09 0.65 2.34
CA ILE A 6 0.44 0.80 3.66
C ILE A 6 -0.23 -0.52 4.06
N ASN A 7 -1.02 -1.11 3.16
CA ASN A 7 -1.68 -2.39 3.42
C ASN A 7 -0.69 -3.54 3.51
N ALA A 8 0.39 -3.54 2.72
CA ALA A 8 1.44 -4.55 2.84
C ALA A 8 2.15 -4.48 4.19
N ALA A 9 2.45 -3.28 4.71
CA ALA A 9 3.05 -3.09 6.03
C ALA A 9 2.10 -3.49 7.16
N LEU A 10 0.80 -3.25 6.97
CA LEU A 10 -0.24 -3.77 7.84
C LEU A 10 -0.19 -5.30 7.88
N CYS A 11 -0.25 -5.99 6.73
CA CYS A 11 -0.16 -7.44 6.67
C CYS A 11 1.16 -7.97 7.27
N GLY A 12 2.28 -7.32 6.97
CA GLY A 12 3.60 -7.68 7.48
C GLY A 12 3.74 -7.57 9.00
N THR A 13 2.99 -6.67 9.65
CA THR A 13 2.93 -6.57 11.13
C THR A 13 2.52 -7.90 11.77
N TRP A 14 1.71 -8.72 11.08
CA TRP A 14 1.30 -10.04 11.54
C TRP A 14 1.96 -11.19 10.76
N GLY A 15 3.07 -10.92 10.05
CA GLY A 15 3.78 -11.93 9.26
C GLY A 15 2.96 -12.49 8.10
N CYS A 16 1.95 -11.75 7.63
CA CYS A 16 1.12 -12.18 6.51
C CYS A 16 1.65 -11.59 5.20
N PRO A 17 2.04 -12.41 4.21
CA PRO A 17 2.52 -11.90 2.93
C PRO A 17 1.36 -11.48 2.02
N VAL A 18 1.58 -10.41 1.24
CA VAL A 18 0.66 -10.02 0.17
C VAL A 18 1.11 -10.72 -1.12
N VAL A 19 0.45 -11.82 -1.46
CA VAL A 19 0.84 -12.67 -2.62
C VAL A 19 0.16 -12.28 -3.93
N LEU A 20 -0.90 -11.48 -3.87
CA LEU A 20 -1.67 -11.03 -5.04
C LEU A 20 -2.01 -9.54 -4.93
N VAL A 21 -1.70 -8.79 -5.99
CA VAL A 21 -2.25 -7.44 -6.20
C VAL A 21 -2.96 -7.35 -7.54
N THR A 22 -4.21 -6.89 -7.53
CA THR A 22 -5.01 -6.68 -8.75
C THR A 22 -5.34 -5.21 -8.91
N GLY A 23 -5.35 -4.71 -10.15
CA GLY A 23 -5.57 -3.28 -10.38
C GLY A 23 -5.34 -2.86 -11.81
N ASP A 24 -4.81 -1.66 -12.01
CA ASP A 24 -4.31 -1.23 -13.29
C ASP A 24 -2.81 -1.55 -13.46
N VAL A 25 -2.28 -1.31 -14.66
CA VAL A 25 -0.85 -1.50 -14.96
C VAL A 25 0.05 -0.72 -13.99
N ALA A 26 -0.33 0.50 -13.60
CA ALA A 26 0.49 1.31 -12.69
C ALA A 26 0.53 0.70 -11.28
N THR A 27 -0.62 0.25 -10.76
CA THR A 27 -0.74 -0.44 -9.47
C THR A 27 0.11 -1.70 -9.44
N CYS A 28 0.04 -2.52 -10.49
CA CYS A 28 0.81 -3.77 -10.58
C CYS A 28 2.32 -3.50 -10.58
N ARG A 29 2.76 -2.48 -11.34
CA ARG A 29 4.16 -2.06 -11.38
C ARG A 29 4.65 -1.53 -10.04
N GLU A 30 3.88 -0.68 -9.37
CA GLU A 30 4.24 -0.19 -8.02
C GLU A 30 4.33 -1.33 -7.02
N ALA A 31 3.38 -2.27 -7.07
CA ALA A 31 3.36 -3.42 -6.18
C ALA A 31 4.57 -4.34 -6.36
N GLN A 32 4.94 -4.66 -7.61
CA GLN A 32 6.13 -5.47 -7.90
C GLN A 32 7.42 -4.74 -7.51
N ALA A 33 7.52 -3.44 -7.78
CA ALA A 33 8.68 -2.66 -7.37
C ALA A 33 8.87 -2.62 -5.85
N LEU A 34 7.79 -2.78 -5.08
CA LEU A 34 7.82 -2.78 -3.61
C LEU A 34 8.02 -4.18 -3.01
N LEU A 35 7.30 -5.18 -3.51
CA LEU A 35 7.19 -6.52 -2.91
C LEU A 35 8.03 -7.58 -3.63
N GLY A 36 8.68 -7.22 -4.74
CA GLY A 36 9.56 -8.09 -5.51
C GLY A 36 8.87 -8.84 -6.65
N ASP A 37 9.70 -9.51 -7.45
CA ASP A 37 9.27 -10.18 -8.70
C ASP A 37 8.47 -11.48 -8.45
N GLY A 38 8.53 -12.04 -7.24
CA GLY A 38 7.70 -13.18 -6.83
C GLY A 38 6.22 -12.83 -6.64
N LEU A 39 5.88 -11.54 -6.58
CA LEU A 39 4.49 -11.09 -6.44
C LEU A 39 3.69 -11.39 -7.70
N THR A 40 2.58 -12.11 -7.53
CA THR A 40 1.58 -12.24 -8.59
C THR A 40 0.80 -10.94 -8.71
N THR A 41 0.75 -10.39 -9.93
CA THR A 41 -0.08 -9.21 -10.22
C THR A 41 -1.04 -9.43 -11.39
N VAL A 42 -2.22 -8.83 -11.30
CA VAL A 42 -3.24 -8.91 -12.37
C VAL A 42 -3.69 -7.52 -12.77
N ALA A 43 -3.17 -7.04 -13.90
CA ALA A 43 -3.59 -5.79 -14.51
C ALA A 43 -4.87 -5.99 -15.33
N VAL A 44 -6.02 -5.57 -14.80
CA VAL A 44 -7.33 -5.68 -15.49
C VAL A 44 -7.69 -4.46 -16.34
N LYS A 45 -6.91 -3.39 -16.21
CA LYS A 45 -7.09 -2.14 -16.98
C LYS A 45 -5.75 -1.42 -17.18
N LYS A 46 -5.68 -0.56 -18.19
CA LYS A 46 -4.56 0.37 -18.43
C LYS A 46 -5.09 1.79 -18.33
N GLY A 47 -4.58 2.57 -17.37
CA GLY A 47 -4.85 4.00 -17.29
C GLY A 47 -4.41 4.73 -18.56
N LEU A 48 -5.26 5.62 -19.06
CA LEU A 48 -4.96 6.53 -20.17
C LEU A 48 -4.82 7.98 -19.67
N GLY A 49 -5.38 8.27 -18.50
CA GLY A 49 -5.24 9.51 -17.76
C GLY A 49 -5.85 9.35 -16.37
N ARG A 50 -5.92 10.44 -15.59
CA ARG A 50 -6.44 10.39 -14.21
C ARG A 50 -7.88 9.87 -14.11
N PHE A 51 -8.69 10.12 -15.14
CA PHE A 51 -10.12 9.81 -15.15
C PHE A 51 -10.54 8.91 -16.33
N SER A 52 -9.59 8.26 -17.00
CA SER A 52 -9.87 7.38 -18.14
C SER A 52 -8.95 6.17 -18.16
N ALA A 53 -9.49 5.03 -18.58
CA ALA A 53 -8.75 3.78 -18.69
C ALA A 53 -9.33 2.89 -19.78
N ARG A 54 -8.48 2.06 -20.38
CA ARG A 54 -8.88 0.94 -21.23
C ARG A 54 -8.98 -0.31 -20.36
N GLN A 55 -10.18 -0.85 -20.20
CA GLN A 55 -10.48 -1.98 -19.32
C GLN A 55 -10.85 -3.24 -20.11
N PHE A 56 -10.58 -4.41 -19.52
CA PHE A 56 -11.18 -5.65 -20.03
C PHE A 56 -12.69 -5.70 -19.74
N PRO A 57 -13.48 -6.43 -20.54
CA PRO A 57 -14.84 -6.78 -20.18
C PRO A 57 -14.89 -7.51 -18.82
N ALA A 58 -15.92 -7.27 -18.02
CA ALA A 58 -16.02 -7.76 -16.65
C ALA A 58 -15.84 -9.29 -16.53
N ALA A 59 -16.39 -10.08 -17.46
CA ALA A 59 -16.22 -11.52 -17.49
C ALA A 59 -14.75 -11.94 -17.64
N LYS A 60 -14.01 -11.26 -18.52
CA LYS A 60 -12.58 -11.51 -18.72
C LYS A 60 -11.75 -11.06 -17.53
N ALA A 61 -12.04 -9.90 -16.95
CA ALA A 61 -11.34 -9.43 -15.75
C ALA A 61 -11.49 -10.40 -14.57
N ARG A 62 -12.69 -10.93 -14.34
CA ARG A 62 -12.94 -11.94 -13.30
C ARG A 62 -12.13 -13.22 -13.53
N ALA A 63 -12.14 -13.75 -14.75
CA ALA A 63 -11.36 -14.94 -15.09
C ALA A 63 -9.84 -14.73 -14.86
N LEU A 64 -9.31 -13.56 -15.23
CA LEU A 64 -7.91 -13.22 -14.99
C LEU A 64 -7.58 -13.11 -13.49
N ILE A 65 -8.48 -12.53 -12.70
CA ILE A 65 -8.30 -12.42 -11.24
C ILE A 65 -8.35 -13.80 -10.58
N GLU A 66 -9.28 -14.66 -11.00
CA GLU A 66 -9.39 -16.02 -10.48
C GLU A 66 -8.14 -16.85 -10.78
N GLU A 67 -7.63 -16.78 -12.01
CA GLU A 67 -6.39 -17.45 -12.39
C GLU A 67 -5.19 -16.88 -11.61
N GLY A 68 -5.09 -15.55 -11.48
CA GLY A 68 -4.04 -14.92 -10.68
C GLY A 68 -4.11 -15.29 -9.21
N ALA A 69 -5.31 -15.42 -8.63
CA ALA A 69 -5.49 -15.89 -7.26
C ALA A 69 -5.04 -17.35 -7.11
N ARG A 70 -5.37 -18.22 -8.07
CA ARG A 70 -4.91 -19.61 -8.07
C ARG A 70 -3.38 -19.69 -8.12
N ALA A 71 -2.75 -18.92 -8.99
CA ALA A 71 -1.29 -18.88 -9.12
C ALA A 71 -0.63 -18.33 -7.84
N ALA A 72 -1.11 -17.21 -7.30
CA ALA A 72 -0.60 -16.60 -6.07
C ALA A 72 -0.67 -17.54 -4.87
N LEU A 73 -1.72 -18.34 -4.78
CA LEU A 73 -1.92 -19.29 -3.69
C LEU A 73 -1.14 -20.61 -3.86
N SER A 74 -0.55 -20.87 -5.04
CA SER A 74 0.24 -22.08 -5.26
C SER A 74 1.61 -22.07 -4.56
N ASP A 75 2.12 -20.88 -4.26
CA ASP A 75 3.36 -20.68 -3.52
C ASP A 75 3.27 -19.41 -2.66
N LEU A 76 2.93 -19.59 -1.39
CA LEU A 76 2.85 -18.49 -0.42
C LEU A 76 4.22 -17.96 0.02
N SER A 77 5.30 -18.68 -0.29
CA SER A 77 6.67 -18.28 0.04
C SER A 77 7.34 -17.43 -1.05
N ALA A 78 6.67 -17.25 -2.19
CA ALA A 78 7.16 -16.40 -3.28
C ALA A 78 7.31 -14.92 -2.90
N VAL A 79 6.61 -14.47 -1.84
CA VAL A 79 6.67 -13.10 -1.34
C VAL A 79 6.88 -13.14 0.17
N GLU A 80 7.91 -12.47 0.65
CA GLU A 80 8.14 -12.28 2.09
C GLU A 80 7.16 -11.25 2.66
N PRO A 81 6.71 -11.40 3.92
CA PRO A 81 5.95 -10.36 4.61
C PRO A 81 6.69 -9.01 4.55
N TYR A 82 6.00 -7.97 4.09
CA TYR A 82 6.62 -6.66 3.92
C TYR A 82 6.87 -5.96 5.26
N ASP A 83 8.13 -5.72 5.59
CA ASP A 83 8.55 -4.95 6.74
C ASP A 83 9.27 -3.66 6.30
N PRO A 84 8.71 -2.47 6.58
CA PRO A 84 9.37 -1.20 6.29
C PRO A 84 10.55 -0.88 7.24
N GLY A 85 10.84 -1.74 8.21
CA GLY A 85 11.99 -1.66 9.11
C GLY A 85 11.72 -0.95 10.44
N SER A 86 12.73 -0.99 11.31
CA SER A 86 12.73 -0.39 12.66
C SER A 86 14.01 0.41 12.91
N PRO A 87 13.94 1.61 13.53
CA PRO A 87 12.71 2.32 13.92
C PRO A 87 11.97 2.85 12.69
N CYS A 88 10.65 2.92 12.78
CA CYS A 88 9.79 3.34 11.69
C CYS A 88 9.43 4.83 11.81
N GLU A 89 9.53 5.55 10.69
CA GLU A 89 9.02 6.91 10.54
C GLU A 89 8.00 6.95 9.39
N ILE A 90 6.78 7.45 9.70
CA ILE A 90 5.74 7.68 8.72
C ILE A 90 5.61 9.19 8.52
N LEU A 91 5.98 9.64 7.31
CA LEU A 91 5.75 11.00 6.85
C LEU A 91 4.47 11.04 6.00
N VAL A 92 3.56 11.94 6.34
CA VAL A 92 2.32 12.13 5.58
C VAL A 92 2.28 13.54 5.05
N ASP A 93 2.30 13.68 3.72
CA ASP A 93 2.09 14.93 3.02
C ASP A 93 0.62 15.11 2.63
N TYR A 94 -0.01 16.13 3.21
CA TYR A 94 -1.38 16.51 2.91
C TYR A 94 -1.46 17.49 1.75
N THR A 95 -2.59 17.50 1.05
CA THR A 95 -2.86 18.44 -0.05
C THR A 95 -3.15 19.85 0.42
N ARG A 96 -3.64 20.01 1.66
CA ARG A 96 -4.01 21.30 2.25
C ARG A 96 -3.40 21.47 3.63
N SER A 97 -3.12 22.72 4.01
CA SER A 97 -2.47 23.01 5.29
C SER A 97 -3.38 22.86 6.50
N ASP A 98 -4.68 23.06 6.35
CA ASP A 98 -5.62 22.88 7.45
C ASP A 98 -5.74 21.42 7.91
N HIS A 99 -5.32 20.45 7.10
CA HIS A 99 -5.36 19.03 7.47
C HIS A 99 -4.39 18.66 8.59
N VAL A 100 -3.28 19.40 8.76
CA VAL A 100 -2.32 19.10 9.84
C VAL A 100 -2.78 19.64 11.19
N GLU A 101 -3.70 20.60 11.19
CA GLU A 101 -4.17 21.31 12.38
C GLU A 101 -4.78 20.38 13.43
N ARG A 102 -5.53 19.36 13.01
CA ARG A 102 -6.12 18.34 13.89
C ARG A 102 -5.10 17.51 14.68
N TYR A 103 -3.82 17.57 14.31
CA TYR A 103 -2.75 16.82 14.96
C TYR A 103 -1.95 17.64 15.98
N ARG A 104 -2.21 18.95 16.14
CA ARG A 104 -1.44 19.86 17.02
C ARG A 104 -1.28 19.39 18.47
N HIS A 105 -2.28 18.66 18.97
CA HIS A 105 -2.30 18.16 20.36
C HIS A 105 -2.28 16.63 20.42
N ARG A 106 -1.95 15.98 19.32
CA ARG A 106 -1.97 14.53 19.24
C ARG A 106 -0.62 13.96 19.70
N PRO A 107 -0.57 13.18 20.79
CA PRO A 107 0.69 12.64 21.29
C PRO A 107 1.41 11.81 20.23
N ALA A 108 2.75 11.88 20.22
CA ALA A 108 3.63 11.16 19.30
C ALA A 108 3.47 11.51 17.80
N VAL A 109 2.70 12.54 17.46
CA VAL A 109 2.62 13.11 16.11
C VAL A 109 3.27 14.48 16.10
N GLU A 110 4.25 14.68 15.24
CA GLU A 110 4.96 15.95 15.06
C GLU A 110 4.50 16.63 13.77
N ILE A 111 4.18 17.92 13.81
CA ILE A 111 3.95 18.72 12.59
C ILE A 111 5.31 19.19 12.06
N LYS A 112 5.73 18.65 10.91
CA LYS A 112 7.02 18.95 10.27
C LYS A 112 7.00 20.20 9.39
N SER A 113 5.85 20.47 8.78
CA SER A 113 5.67 21.65 7.92
C SER A 113 4.20 22.03 7.85
N ALA A 114 3.89 23.10 7.10
CA ALA A 114 2.51 23.55 6.87
C ALA A 114 1.59 22.45 6.31
N ARG A 115 2.11 21.37 5.73
CA ARG A 115 1.31 20.27 5.15
C ARG A 115 1.80 18.87 5.52
N GLN A 116 2.75 18.74 6.43
CA GLN A 116 3.38 17.45 6.72
C GLN A 116 3.34 17.13 8.21
N ILE A 117 2.99 15.89 8.53
CA ILE A 117 3.20 15.31 9.86
C ILE A 117 4.24 14.19 9.79
N ALA A 118 4.90 13.93 10.91
CA ALA A 118 5.72 12.76 11.16
C ALA A 118 5.17 11.99 12.36
N SER A 119 5.14 10.67 12.26
CA SER A 119 4.86 9.75 13.35
C SER A 119 5.98 8.73 13.44
N ARG A 120 6.49 8.48 14.65
CA ARG A 120 7.65 7.61 14.89
C ARG A 120 7.36 6.58 15.97
N ALA A 121 7.80 5.36 15.74
CA ALA A 121 7.78 4.27 16.72
C ALA A 121 8.73 3.15 16.30
N ASP A 122 9.04 2.22 17.21
CA ASP A 122 9.87 1.06 16.89
C ASP A 122 9.20 0.11 15.88
N HIS A 123 7.86 0.09 15.85
CA HIS A 123 7.08 -0.75 14.94
C HIS A 123 6.13 0.09 14.09
N TRP A 124 6.01 -0.26 12.81
CA TRP A 124 5.17 0.44 11.84
C TRP A 124 3.72 0.59 12.34
N TRP A 125 3.13 -0.46 12.90
CA TRP A 125 1.74 -0.42 13.38
C TRP A 125 1.52 0.59 14.50
N THR A 126 2.50 0.74 15.41
CA THR A 126 2.44 1.75 16.47
C THR A 126 2.49 3.15 15.88
N ALA A 127 3.39 3.41 14.92
CA ALA A 127 3.44 4.68 14.22
C ALA A 127 2.12 4.97 13.48
N TRP A 128 1.60 4.01 12.70
CA TRP A 128 0.35 4.18 11.95
C TRP A 128 -0.85 4.55 12.85
N ARG A 129 -1.01 3.85 13.98
CA ARG A 129 -2.10 4.10 14.94
C ARG A 129 -2.04 5.46 15.59
N GLN A 130 -0.85 6.08 15.70
CA GLN A 130 -0.72 7.38 16.35
C GLN A 130 -1.50 8.48 15.62
N PHE A 131 -1.76 8.38 14.31
CA PHE A 131 -2.44 9.45 13.56
C PHE A 131 -3.67 9.01 12.75
N TYR A 132 -3.86 7.71 12.51
CA TYR A 132 -4.97 7.23 11.68
C TYR A 132 -6.31 7.06 12.46
N PHE A 133 -6.26 6.80 13.78
CA PHE A 133 -7.43 6.54 14.63
C PHE A 133 -7.56 7.58 15.75
#